data_AF-A0A495JDE9-F1
#
_entry.id   AF-A0A495JDE9-F1
#
_cell.length_a   1.000
_cell.length_b   1.000
_cell.length_c   1.000
_cell.angle_alpha   90.00
_cell.angle_beta   90.00
_cell.angle_gamma   90.00
#
_symmetry.space_group_name_H-M   'P 1'
#
loop_
_entity.id
_entity.type
_entity.pdbx_description
1 polymer ?
#
loop_
_entity_poly.entity_id
_entity_poly.type
_entity_poly.pdbx_seq_one_letter_code
_entity_poly.pdbx_strand_id
1 'polypeptide(L)'
;MNTTASMVTRMADKVTLSLNPDTLARARAAAGQEGMSLSAWIDRAARREALRHAARRQDEWLAANPEVRDELDGFDRLADNLEAGWTDLVEAA
;
A
#
# COMPACT_ATOMS: atom_id res chain seq x y z
N MET A 1 -2.32 -32.86 -1.93
CA MET A 1 -3.05 -31.83 -2.71
C MET A 1 -2.12 -30.64 -2.82
N ASN A 2 -1.45 -30.48 -3.97
CA ASN A 2 -0.45 -29.43 -4.15
C ASN A 2 -1.11 -28.24 -4.85
N THR A 3 -1.31 -27.14 -4.13
CA THR A 3 -1.73 -25.87 -4.71
C THR A 3 -0.54 -25.26 -5.45
N THR A 4 -0.49 -25.47 -6.76
CA THR A 4 0.42 -24.72 -7.63
C THR A 4 0.00 -23.26 -7.57
N ALA A 5 0.81 -22.43 -6.91
CA ALA A 5 0.70 -20.99 -6.97
C ALA A 5 0.76 -20.57 -8.45
N SER A 6 -0.39 -20.22 -9.01
CA SER A 6 -0.48 -19.70 -10.37
C SER A 6 0.19 -18.33 -10.38
N MET A 7 1.44 -18.28 -10.83
CA MET A 7 2.10 -17.03 -11.19
C MET A 7 1.37 -16.48 -12.41
N VAL A 8 0.32 -15.70 -12.18
CA VAL A 8 -0.27 -14.86 -13.21
C VAL A 8 0.81 -13.86 -13.59
N THR A 9 1.54 -14.12 -14.67
CA THR A 9 2.35 -13.12 -15.37
C THR A 9 1.40 -12.02 -15.80
N ARG A 10 1.20 -11.00 -14.96
CA ARG A 10 0.42 -9.82 -15.34
C ARG A 10 1.12 -9.18 -16.53
N MET A 11 0.50 -9.26 -17.69
CA MET A 11 0.92 -8.47 -18.84
C MET A 11 0.76 -6.99 -18.47
N ALA A 12 1.83 -6.22 -18.67
CA ALA A 12 1.80 -4.78 -18.48
C ALA A 12 1.38 -4.10 -19.78
N ASP A 13 0.44 -3.16 -19.69
CA ASP A 13 0.07 -2.32 -20.82
C ASP A 13 1.23 -1.40 -21.21
N LYS A 14 1.48 -1.29 -22.51
CA LYS A 14 2.55 -0.43 -23.03
C LYS A 14 2.04 0.99 -23.19
N VAL A 15 2.74 1.93 -22.57
CA VAL A 15 2.46 3.36 -22.66
C VAL A 15 3.70 4.09 -23.16
N THR A 16 3.51 5.03 -24.08
CA THR A 16 4.57 5.94 -24.54
C THR A 16 4.50 7.24 -23.74
N LEU A 17 5.60 7.62 -23.10
CA LEU A 17 5.69 8.78 -22.21
C LEU A 17 6.81 9.70 -22.70
N SER A 18 6.57 11.01 -22.66
CA SER A 18 7.64 12.00 -22.84
C SER A 18 8.10 12.48 -21.47
N LEU A 19 9.40 12.32 -21.19
CA LEU A 19 10.03 12.77 -19.95
C LEU A 19 11.13 13.77 -20.28
N ASN A 20 11.34 14.74 -19.39
CA ASN A 20 12.54 15.57 -19.46
C ASN A 20 13.78 14.66 -19.41
N PRO A 21 14.81 14.89 -20.27
CA PRO A 21 16.03 14.10 -20.29
C PRO A 21 16.68 13.92 -18.91
N ASP A 22 16.72 14.96 -18.09
CA ASP A 22 17.31 14.92 -16.75
C ASP A 22 16.50 14.03 -15.81
N THR A 23 15.17 14.08 -15.90
CA THR A 23 14.27 13.21 -15.14
C THR A 23 14.47 11.75 -15.54
N LEU A 24 14.59 11.47 -16.84
CA LEU A 24 14.85 10.12 -17.33
C LEU A 24 16.22 9.59 -16.84
N ALA A 25 17.25 10.43 -16.85
CA ALA A 25 18.58 10.07 -16.35
C ALA A 25 18.54 9.74 -14.85
N ARG A 26 17.87 10.57 -14.04
CA ARG A 26 17.68 10.31 -12.60
C ARG A 26 16.90 9.02 -12.33
N ALA A 27 15.82 8.78 -13.09
CA ALA A 27 15.04 7.55 -12.96
C ALA A 27 15.87 6.30 -13.29
N ARG A 28 16.71 6.36 -14.33
CA ARG A 28 17.64 5.27 -14.67
C ARG A 28 18.67 5.03 -13.57
N ALA A 29 19.25 6.09 -13.01
CA ALA A 29 20.22 5.98 -11.92
C ALA A 29 19.59 5.34 -10.67
N ALA A 30 18.40 5.79 -10.27
CA ALA A 30 17.66 5.23 -9.14
C ALA A 30 17.29 3.75 -9.37
N ALA A 31 16.78 3.41 -10.56
CA ALA A 31 16.49 2.03 -10.93
C ALA A 31 17.74 1.14 -10.85
N GLY A 32 18.89 1.65 -11.32
CA GLY A 32 20.18 0.97 -11.22
C GLY A 32 20.65 0.76 -9.78
N GLN A 33 20.49 1.76 -8.91
CA GLN A 33 20.82 1.65 -7.47
C GLN A 33 19.95 0.61 -6.75
N GLU A 34 18.68 0.49 -7.15
CA GLU A 34 17.74 -0.49 -6.59
C GLU A 34 17.78 -1.86 -7.31
N GLY A 35 18.67 -2.05 -8.29
CA GLY A 35 18.84 -3.32 -8.99
C GLY A 35 17.64 -3.74 -9.85
N MET A 36 16.84 -2.79 -10.34
CA MET A 36 15.61 -3.07 -11.10
C MET A 36 15.59 -2.38 -12.47
N SER A 37 14.72 -2.85 -13.36
CA SER A 37 14.50 -2.20 -14.65
C SER A 37 13.85 -0.83 -14.48
N LEU A 38 14.09 0.08 -15.43
CA LEU A 38 13.44 1.40 -15.44
C LEU A 38 11.91 1.30 -15.42
N SER A 39 11.32 0.36 -16.17
CA SER A 39 9.87 0.19 -16.20
C SER A 39 9.32 -0.28 -14.86
N ALA A 40 9.99 -1.23 -14.19
CA ALA A 40 9.60 -1.68 -12.85
C ALA A 40 9.73 -0.56 -11.81
N TRP A 41 10.79 0.25 -11.91
CA TRP A 41 10.99 1.39 -11.03
C TRP A 41 9.91 2.46 -11.22
N ILE A 42 9.56 2.78 -12.48
CA ILE A 42 8.49 3.73 -12.80
C ILE A 42 7.13 3.21 -12.33
N ASP A 43 6.80 1.94 -12.57
CA ASP A 43 5.55 1.33 -12.10
C ASP A 43 5.45 1.41 -10.56
N ARG A 44 6.52 1.05 -9.86
CA ARG A 44 6.60 1.16 -8.39
C ARG A 44 6.42 2.60 -7.93
N ALA A 45 7.05 3.57 -8.60
CA ALA A 45 6.93 4.98 -8.27
C ALA A 45 5.50 5.48 -8.48
N ALA A 46 4.87 5.13 -9.61
CA ALA A 46 3.49 5.50 -9.93
C ALA A 46 2.51 4.90 -8.93
N ARG A 47 2.64 3.60 -8.61
CA ARG A 47 1.81 2.93 -7.59
C ARG A 47 1.95 3.59 -6.22
N ARG A 48 3.18 3.91 -5.81
CA ARG A 48 3.43 4.59 -4.52
C ARG A 48 2.75 5.96 -4.48
N GLU A 49 2.81 6.74 -5.55
CA GLU A 49 2.17 8.04 -5.59
C GLU A 49 0.64 7.95 -5.62
N ALA A 50 0.08 6.97 -6.35
CA ALA A 50 -1.35 6.71 -6.33
C ALA A 50 -1.85 6.35 -4.93
N LEU A 51 -1.11 5.51 -4.19
CA LEU A 51 -1.43 5.15 -2.81
C LEU A 51 -1.36 6.37 -1.88
N ARG A 52 -0.33 7.21 -2.01
CA ARG A 52 -0.23 8.45 -1.21
C ARG A 52 -1.38 9.41 -1.51
N HIS A 53 -1.78 9.52 -2.76
CA HIS A 53 -2.93 10.34 -3.13
C HIS A 53 -4.24 9.76 -2.57
N ALA A 54 -4.40 8.44 -2.61
CA ALA A 54 -5.58 7.78 -2.04
C ALA A 54 -5.64 7.98 -0.52
N ALA A 55 -4.52 7.79 0.19
CA ALA A 55 -4.42 8.01 1.63
C ALA A 55 -4.76 9.46 2.00
N ARG A 56 -4.19 10.45 1.31
CA ARG A 56 -4.53 11.87 1.54
C ARG A 56 -6.02 12.15 1.37
N ARG A 57 -6.64 11.61 0.32
CA ARG A 57 -8.09 11.77 0.09
C ARG A 57 -8.91 11.11 1.20
N GLN A 58 -8.48 9.94 1.68
CA GLN A 58 -9.13 9.24 2.78
C GLN A 58 -9.02 10.06 4.08
N ASP A 59 -7.85 10.60 4.39
CA ASP A 59 -7.64 11.44 5.57
C ASP A 59 -8.50 12.71 5.52
N GLU A 60 -8.57 13.37 4.35
CA GLU A 60 -9.46 14.52 4.13
C GLU A 60 -10.93 14.15 4.34
N TRP A 61 -11.36 12.99 3.84
CA TRP A 61 -12.72 12.50 4.05
C TRP A 61 -12.99 12.21 5.52
N LEU A 62 -12.09 11.51 6.23
CA LEU A 62 -12.24 11.23 7.66
C LEU A 62 -12.25 12.51 8.51
N ALA A 63 -11.46 13.52 8.14
CA ALA A 63 -11.48 14.81 8.82
C ALA A 63 -12.81 15.56 8.63
N ALA A 64 -13.48 15.36 7.50
CA ALA A 64 -14.80 15.93 7.22
C ALA A 64 -15.97 15.13 7.83
N ASN A 65 -15.74 13.88 8.27
CA ASN A 65 -16.74 12.97 8.83
C ASN A 65 -16.25 12.43 10.19
N PRO A 66 -16.15 13.29 11.23
CA PRO A 66 -15.59 12.92 12.53
C PRO A 66 -16.35 11.79 13.21
N GLU A 67 -17.66 11.68 13.00
CA GLU A 67 -18.48 10.59 13.53
C GLU A 67 -18.04 9.21 13.05
N VAL A 68 -17.60 9.10 11.79
CA VAL A 68 -17.07 7.84 11.25
C VAL A 68 -15.70 7.54 11.85
N ARG A 69 -14.89 8.58 12.08
CA ARG A 69 -13.59 8.42 12.75
C ARG A 69 -13.76 7.92 14.18
N ASP A 70 -14.70 8.50 14.92
CA ASP A 70 -15.01 8.10 16.30
C ASP A 70 -15.52 6.65 16.36
N GLU A 71 -16.32 6.22 15.37
CA GLU A 71 -16.77 4.83 15.23
C GLU A 71 -15.61 3.86 14.96
N LEU A 72 -14.69 4.21 14.05
CA LEU A 72 -13.51 3.41 13.74
C LEU A 72 -12.59 3.27 14.96
N ASP A 73 -12.33 4.36 15.69
CA ASP A 73 -11.57 4.34 16.94
C ASP A 73 -12.30 3.50 18.04
N GLY A 74 -13.63 3.41 17.95
CA GLY A 74 -14.45 2.53 18.77
C GLY A 74 -14.21 1.04 18.49
N PHE A 75 -14.05 0.66 17.22
CA PHE A 75 -13.76 -0.71 16.81
C PHE A 75 -12.37 -1.18 17.21
N ASP A 76 -11.34 -0.34 17.07
CA ASP A 76 -9.99 -0.70 17.50
C ASP A 76 -9.95 -0.97 19.01
N ARG A 77 -10.62 -0.12 19.80
CA ARG A 77 -10.77 -0.33 21.25
C ARG A 77 -11.52 -1.62 21.59
N LEU A 78 -12.52 -1.98 20.79
CA LEU A 78 -13.23 -3.25 20.97
C LEU A 78 -12.33 -4.45 20.66
N ALA A 79 -11.52 -4.37 19.61
CA ALA A 79 -10.57 -5.41 19.23
C ALA A 79 -9.51 -5.63 20.32
N ASP A 80 -8.92 -4.54 20.84
CA ASP A 80 -7.94 -4.59 21.93
C ASP A 80 -8.52 -5.23 23.20
N ASN A 81 -9.77 -4.86 23.56
CA ASN A 81 -10.46 -5.42 24.72
C ASN A 81 -10.76 -6.92 24.56
N LEU A 82 -11.12 -7.35 23.35
CA LEU A 82 -11.35 -8.77 23.05
C LEU A 82 -10.04 -9.55 23.15
N GLU A 83 -8.96 -9.07 22.55
CA GLU A 83 -7.64 -9.73 22.59
C GLU A 83 -7.16 -9.94 24.03
N ALA A 84 -7.25 -8.92 24.88
CA ALA A 84 -6.92 -9.02 26.31
C ALA A 84 -7.80 -10.06 27.05
N GLY A 85 -9.11 -10.05 26.79
CA GLY A 85 -10.03 -11.01 27.41
C GLY A 85 -9.78 -12.47 26.99
N TRP A 86 -9.31 -12.70 25.76
CA TRP A 86 -8.90 -14.03 25.32
C TRP A 86 -7.58 -14.48 25.95
N THR A 87 -6.62 -13.57 26.16
CA THR A 87 -5.35 -13.87 26.85
C THR A 87 -5.59 -14.27 28.31
N ASP A 88 -6.44 -13.55 29.04
CA ASP A 88 -6.76 -13.84 30.44
C ASP A 88 -7.43 -15.22 30.63
N LEU A 89 -8.27 -15.64 29.69
CA LEU A 89 -8.92 -16.96 29.72
C LEU A 89 -7.96 -18.11 29.41
N VAL A 90 -6.93 -17.87 28.61
CA VAL A 90 -5.90 -18.87 28.27
C VAL A 90 -4.89 -19.03 29.41
N GLU A 91 -4.56 -17.98 30.15
CA GLU A 91 -3.66 -18.08 31.32
C GLU A 91 -4.34 -18.69 32.55
N ALA A 92 -5.68 -18.68 32.62
CA ALA A 92 -6.45 -19.26 33.72
C ALA A 92 -6.78 -20.76 33.56
N ALA A 93 -6.40 -21.39 32.44
CA ALA A 93 -6.70 -22.79 32.09
C ALA A 93 -5.46 -23.71 32.24
#